data_AF-A0A951AAE0-F1
#
_entry.id   AF-A0A951AAE0-F1
#
_cell.length_a   1.000
_cell.length_b   1.000
_cell.length_c   1.000
_cell.angle_alpha   90.00
_cell.angle_beta   90.00
_cell.angle_gamma   90.00
#
_symmetry.space_group_name_H-M   'P 1'
#
loop_
_entity.id
_entity.type
_entity.pdbx_description
1 polymer ?
#
loop_
_entity_poly.entity_id
_entity_poly.type
_entity_poly.pdbx_seq_one_letter_code
_entity_poly.pdbx_strand_id
1 'polypeptide(L)'
;DLLALRRDDYVLAQRPAKVDGAVLGARAWLLRFFGKEGDRLLLINLGADLTLRPGPEPLIAPLEAEAWQILWSSEAIEYGGAGTPPLYRRGYLHIAAESALVLTSVKGEAAHRTRQRSHDG
;
A
#
# COMPACT_ATOMS: atom_id res chain seq x y z
N ASP A 1 -12.72 -8.52 -11.26
CA ASP A 1 -11.60 -7.57 -11.09
C ASP A 1 -10.36 -8.19 -10.46
N LEU A 2 -10.41 -8.78 -9.26
CA LEU A 2 -9.21 -9.36 -8.64
C LEU A 2 -8.51 -10.46 -9.46
N LEU A 3 -9.27 -11.29 -10.19
CA LEU A 3 -8.69 -12.26 -11.13
C LEU A 3 -8.00 -11.59 -12.31
N ALA A 4 -8.58 -10.49 -12.82
CA ALA A 4 -7.96 -9.69 -13.88
C ALA A 4 -6.70 -9.00 -13.34
N LEU A 5 -6.75 -8.39 -12.15
CA LEU A 5 -5.60 -7.79 -11.48
C LEU A 5 -4.44 -8.79 -11.31
N ARG A 6 -4.73 -10.02 -10.86
CA ARG A 6 -3.71 -11.07 -10.72
C ARG A 6 -3.13 -11.52 -12.07
N ARG A 7 -3.92 -11.51 -13.15
CA ARG A 7 -3.51 -11.98 -14.47
C ARG A 7 -2.76 -10.91 -15.27
N ASP A 8 -3.21 -9.67 -15.16
CA ASP A 8 -2.83 -8.58 -16.05
C ASP A 8 -1.75 -7.67 -15.43
N ASP A 9 -1.57 -7.68 -14.10
CA ASP A 9 -0.46 -6.99 -13.46
C ASP A 9 0.86 -7.76 -13.63
N TYR A 10 1.85 -7.11 -14.23
CA TYR A 10 3.15 -7.70 -14.54
C TYR A 10 3.88 -8.30 -13.33
N VAL A 11 3.61 -7.86 -12.10
CA VAL A 11 4.27 -8.32 -10.88
C VAL A 11 3.46 -9.43 -10.22
N LEU A 12 2.14 -9.26 -10.11
CA LEU A 12 1.27 -10.27 -9.50
C LEU A 12 1.11 -11.53 -10.39
N ALA A 13 1.30 -11.41 -11.70
CA ALA A 13 1.24 -12.51 -12.65
C ALA A 13 2.53 -13.37 -12.67
N GLN A 14 3.67 -12.85 -12.21
CA GLN A 14 4.98 -13.54 -12.30
C GLN A 14 5.03 -14.86 -11.54
N ARG A 15 5.64 -15.89 -12.14
CA ARG A 15 5.84 -17.21 -11.53
C ARG A 15 7.27 -17.72 -11.77
N PRO A 16 8.01 -18.18 -10.73
CA PRO A 16 7.64 -18.10 -9.32
C PRO A 16 7.56 -16.65 -8.83
N ALA A 17 6.66 -16.36 -7.90
CA ALA A 17 6.55 -15.03 -7.31
C ALA A 17 7.64 -14.85 -6.25
N LYS A 18 8.37 -13.72 -6.29
CA LYS A 18 9.24 -13.31 -5.19
C LYS A 18 8.41 -12.49 -4.22
N VAL A 19 8.18 -13.02 -3.02
CA VAL A 19 7.28 -12.42 -2.04
C VAL A 19 7.86 -12.51 -0.63
N ASP A 20 7.76 -11.41 0.12
CA ASP A 20 8.00 -11.37 1.56
C ASP A 20 6.72 -10.94 2.29
N GLY A 21 6.61 -11.24 3.58
CA GLY A 21 5.44 -10.90 4.39
C GLY A 21 5.83 -10.43 5.78
N ALA A 22 4.99 -9.57 6.36
CA ALA A 22 5.14 -9.10 7.74
C ALA A 22 3.77 -9.02 8.43
N VAL A 23 3.76 -9.29 9.73
CA VAL A 23 2.57 -9.14 10.57
C VAL A 23 2.58 -7.74 11.16
N LEU A 24 1.50 -6.99 10.94
CA LEU A 24 1.31 -5.62 11.44
C LEU A 24 0.56 -5.58 12.77
N GLY A 25 -0.18 -6.64 13.07
CA GLY A 25 -0.91 -6.83 14.31
C GLY A 25 -1.71 -8.14 14.29
N ALA A 26 -2.45 -8.41 15.36
CA ALA A 26 -3.19 -9.67 15.52
C ALA A 26 -4.19 -9.99 14.39
N ARG A 27 -4.67 -8.95 13.68
CA ARG A 27 -5.64 -9.07 12.58
C ARG A 27 -5.21 -8.30 11.34
N ALA A 28 -3.92 -7.98 11.22
CA ALA A 28 -3.40 -7.20 10.11
C ALA A 28 -2.01 -7.67 9.69
N TRP A 29 -1.79 -7.79 8.39
CA TRP A 29 -0.52 -8.21 7.81
C TRP A 29 -0.34 -7.66 6.41
N LEU A 30 0.85 -7.83 5.87
CA LEU A 30 1.18 -7.45 4.51
C LEU A 30 1.89 -8.57 3.76
N LEU A 31 1.80 -8.50 2.43
CA LEU A 31 2.64 -9.22 1.50
C LEU A 31 3.24 -8.24 0.50
N ARG A 32 4.55 -8.28 0.30
CA ARG A 32 5.28 -7.49 -0.70
C ARG A 32 5.73 -8.40 -1.81
N PHE A 33 5.23 -8.15 -3.01
CA PHE A 33 5.65 -8.82 -4.23
C PHE A 33 6.72 -7.96 -4.91
N PHE A 34 7.87 -8.56 -5.18
CA PHE A 34 8.99 -7.87 -5.80
C PHE A 34 8.95 -8.02 -7.32
N GLY A 35 9.16 -6.93 -8.04
CA GLY A 35 9.07 -6.93 -9.50
C GLY A 35 9.97 -5.88 -10.15
N LYS A 36 10.34 -6.11 -11.42
CA LYS A 36 11.11 -5.14 -12.21
C LYS A 36 10.32 -3.87 -12.52
N GLU A 37 9.00 -3.98 -12.62
CA GLU A 37 8.05 -2.87 -12.86
C GLU A 37 7.60 -2.18 -11.56
N GLY A 38 8.46 -2.19 -10.54
CA GLY A 38 8.18 -1.72 -9.18
C GLY A 38 7.44 -2.77 -8.34
N ASP A 39 7.51 -2.62 -7.03
CA ASP A 39 6.91 -3.60 -6.10
C ASP A 39 5.38 -3.45 -6.03
N ARG A 40 4.72 -4.51 -5.56
CA ARG A 40 3.30 -4.48 -5.15
C ARG A 40 3.17 -4.81 -3.68
N LEU A 41 2.39 -4.02 -2.97
CA LEU A 41 2.09 -4.26 -1.56
C LEU A 41 0.62 -4.63 -1.41
N LEU A 42 0.34 -5.82 -0.90
CA LEU A 42 -1.00 -6.21 -0.45
C LEU A 42 -1.06 -5.99 1.06
N LEU A 43 -1.91 -5.08 1.49
CA LEU A 43 -2.22 -4.80 2.88
C LEU A 43 -3.59 -5.39 3.20
N ILE A 44 -3.67 -6.14 4.31
CA ILE A 44 -4.93 -6.71 4.78
C ILE A 44 -5.11 -6.30 6.24
N ASN A 45 -6.25 -5.68 6.54
CA ASN A 45 -6.67 -5.35 7.89
C ASN A 45 -8.07 -5.89 8.15
N LEU A 46 -8.17 -6.95 8.95
CA LEU A 46 -9.45 -7.52 9.38
C LEU A 46 -9.87 -7.04 10.78
N GLY A 47 -9.14 -6.08 11.35
CA GLY A 47 -9.41 -5.49 12.66
C GLY A 47 -9.99 -4.07 12.54
N ALA A 48 -9.81 -3.29 13.61
CA ALA A 48 -10.14 -1.86 13.62
C ALA A 48 -9.16 -1.04 12.77
N ASP A 49 -9.46 0.23 12.58
CA ASP A 49 -8.60 1.20 11.89
C ASP A 49 -7.14 1.11 12.37
N LEU A 50 -6.22 0.93 11.42
CA LEU A 50 -4.80 0.74 11.70
C LEU A 50 -4.01 1.95 11.20
N THR A 51 -3.28 2.59 12.11
CA THR A 51 -2.34 3.67 11.76
C THR A 51 -0.93 3.19 12.00
N LEU A 52 -0.18 3.02 10.91
CA LEU A 52 1.23 2.65 10.97
C LEU A 52 2.07 3.92 11.08
N ARG A 53 2.71 4.07 12.25
CA ARG A 53 3.70 5.13 12.48
C ARG A 53 4.97 4.78 11.70
N PRO A 54 5.74 5.78 11.24
CA PRO A 54 7.05 5.58 10.63
C PRO A 54 7.96 4.96 11.68
N GLY A 55 8.02 3.64 11.66
CA GLY A 55 9.01 2.84 12.35
C GLY A 55 10.01 2.29 11.33
N PRO A 56 11.11 1.66 11.79
CA PRO A 56 12.14 1.10 10.91
C PRO A 56 11.68 -0.16 10.16
N GLU A 57 10.38 -0.46 10.10
CA GLU A 57 9.83 -1.67 9.49
C GLU A 57 10.12 -1.68 7.98
N PRO A 58 11.19 -2.36 7.53
CA PRO A 58 11.80 -2.11 6.23
C PRO A 58 10.92 -2.62 5.09
N LEU A 59 10.00 -3.54 5.38
CA LEU A 59 9.10 -4.12 4.40
C LEU A 59 7.98 -3.16 3.97
N ILE A 60 7.59 -2.21 4.83
CA ILE A 60 6.53 -1.23 4.55
C ILE A 60 7.09 -0.02 3.79
N ALA A 61 8.37 0.31 3.99
CA ALA A 61 8.99 1.44 3.32
C ALA A 61 9.05 1.18 1.80
N PRO A 62 8.60 2.14 0.97
CA PRO A 62 8.94 2.13 -0.46
C PRO A 62 10.47 2.07 -0.63
N LEU A 63 10.94 1.60 -1.80
CA LEU A 63 12.34 1.76 -2.15
C LEU A 63 12.72 3.25 -2.16
N GLU A 64 14.02 3.55 -2.00
CA GLU A 64 14.50 4.94 -1.98
C GLU A 64 13.99 5.73 -3.20
N ALA A 65 13.48 6.93 -2.94
CA ALA A 65 12.85 7.81 -3.93
C ALA A 65 11.54 7.29 -4.56
N GLU A 66 10.87 6.31 -3.97
CA GLU A 66 9.52 5.87 -4.39
C GLU A 66 8.44 6.21 -3.35
N ALA A 67 7.18 6.15 -3.78
CA ALA A 67 6.01 6.30 -2.92
C ALA A 67 4.96 5.22 -3.25
N TRP A 68 4.13 4.88 -2.26
CA TRP A 68 3.00 4.00 -2.50
C TRP A 68 1.81 4.77 -3.07
N GLN A 69 1.18 4.19 -4.09
CA GLN A 69 -0.11 4.61 -4.62
C GLN A 69 -1.10 3.45 -4.57
N ILE A 70 -2.37 3.76 -4.30
CA ILE A 70 -3.44 2.75 -4.31
C ILE A 70 -3.68 2.29 -5.75
N LEU A 71 -3.47 1.00 -6.00
CA LEU A 71 -3.78 0.32 -7.25
C LEU A 71 -5.19 -0.30 -7.20
N TRP A 72 -5.58 -0.83 -6.04
CA TRP A 72 -6.90 -1.42 -5.82
C TRP A 72 -7.30 -1.32 -4.34
N SER A 73 -8.60 -1.24 -4.08
CA SER A 73 -9.16 -1.18 -2.73
C SER A 73 -10.46 -1.99 -2.65
N SER A 74 -10.64 -2.75 -1.57
CA SER A 74 -11.92 -3.39 -1.25
C SER A 74 -13.02 -2.37 -0.96
N GLU A 75 -12.64 -1.19 -0.45
CA GLU A 75 -13.57 -0.13 -0.04
C GLU A 75 -14.04 0.74 -1.20
N ALA A 76 -13.69 0.38 -2.43
CA ALA A 76 -14.16 1.08 -3.61
C ALA A 76 -15.69 0.94 -3.74
N ILE A 77 -16.36 1.99 -4.23
CA ILE A 77 -17.84 2.08 -4.25
C ILE A 77 -18.43 0.98 -5.13
N GLU A 78 -17.73 0.59 -6.20
CA GLU A 78 -18.08 -0.51 -7.10
C GLU A 78 -18.16 -1.88 -6.41
N TYR A 79 -17.54 -2.03 -5.23
CA TYR A 79 -17.63 -3.24 -4.41
C TYR A 79 -18.61 -3.10 -3.24
N GLY A 80 -19.36 -2.00 -3.18
CA GLY A 80 -20.29 -1.71 -2.07
C GLY A 80 -19.63 -1.10 -0.84
N GLY A 81 -18.36 -0.69 -0.94
CA GLY A 81 -17.63 0.00 0.12
C GLY A 81 -18.05 1.47 0.30
N ALA A 82 -17.58 2.09 1.38
CA ALA A 82 -17.89 3.48 1.71
C ALA A 82 -16.98 4.51 1.00
N GLY A 83 -16.12 4.06 0.09
CA GLY A 83 -15.06 4.85 -0.53
C GLY A 83 -13.71 4.60 0.12
N THR A 84 -12.64 4.80 -0.66
CA THR A 84 -11.27 4.55 -0.20
C THR A 84 -10.66 5.84 0.37
N PRO A 85 -10.35 5.90 1.68
CA PRO A 85 -9.74 7.08 2.26
C PRO A 85 -8.31 7.30 1.72
N PRO A 86 -7.77 8.52 1.85
CA PRO A 86 -6.37 8.78 1.49
C PRO A 86 -5.42 7.85 2.25
N LEU A 87 -4.49 7.25 1.51
CA LEU A 87 -3.50 6.29 2.03
C LEU A 87 -2.67 6.87 3.18
N TYR A 88 -2.31 8.15 3.07
CA TYR A 88 -1.55 8.86 4.10
C TYR A 88 -2.43 9.88 4.82
N ARG A 89 -2.51 9.76 6.15
CA ARG A 89 -3.14 10.76 7.03
C ARG A 89 -2.10 11.33 7.99
N ARG A 90 -1.87 12.65 7.92
CA ARG A 90 -0.85 13.36 8.73
C ARG A 90 0.55 12.74 8.60
N GLY A 91 0.90 12.25 7.40
CA GLY A 91 2.19 11.61 7.13
C GLY A 91 2.29 10.14 7.56
N TYR A 92 1.21 9.57 8.12
CA TYR A 92 1.15 8.18 8.55
C TYR A 92 0.33 7.34 7.59
N LEU A 93 0.79 6.11 7.34
CA LEU A 93 0.04 5.15 6.54
C LEU A 93 -1.19 4.72 7.36
N HIS A 94 -2.35 4.88 6.76
CA HIS A 94 -3.63 4.58 7.40
C HIS A 94 -4.38 3.53 6.59
N ILE A 95 -4.83 2.47 7.26
CA ILE A 95 -5.56 1.35 6.66
C ILE A 95 -6.89 1.25 7.40
N ALA A 96 -7.99 1.35 6.66
CA ALA A 96 -9.33 1.27 7.24
C ALA A 96 -9.57 -0.10 7.88
N ALA A 97 -10.46 -0.15 8.86
CA ALA A 97 -10.99 -1.38 9.41
C ALA A 97 -11.55 -2.29 8.31
N GLU A 98 -11.43 -3.61 8.50
CA GLU A 98 -12.05 -4.63 7.64
C GLU A 98 -11.81 -4.46 6.12
N SER A 99 -10.62 -3.97 5.74
CA SER A 99 -10.29 -3.62 4.36
C SER A 99 -9.05 -4.36 3.83
N ALA A 100 -8.95 -4.39 2.51
CA ALA A 100 -7.75 -4.82 1.79
C ALA A 100 -7.37 -3.81 0.71
N LEU A 101 -6.07 -3.51 0.62
CA LEU A 101 -5.51 -2.59 -0.38
C LEU A 101 -4.40 -3.28 -1.16
N VAL A 102 -4.37 -3.08 -2.48
CA VAL A 102 -3.18 -3.32 -3.29
C VAL A 102 -2.57 -1.99 -3.63
N LEU A 103 -1.30 -1.83 -3.33
CA LEU A 103 -0.52 -0.64 -3.64
C LEU A 103 0.51 -0.97 -4.74
N THR A 104 0.78 0.02 -5.58
CA THR A 104 1.89 0.00 -6.52
C THR A 104 2.95 1.00 -6.10
N SER A 105 4.21 0.63 -6.27
CA SER A 105 5.30 1.60 -6.13
C SER A 105 5.33 2.51 -7.35
N VAL A 106 5.52 3.81 -7.12
CA VAL A 106 5.72 4.81 -8.17
C VAL A 106 6.97 5.64 -7.88
N LYS A 107 7.77 5.91 -8.91
CA LYS A 107 8.94 6.79 -8.80
C LYS A 107 8.50 8.18 -8.34
N GLY A 108 9.13 8.66 -7.28
CA GLY A 108 8.74 9.87 -6.58
C GLY A 108 9.34 11.14 -7.20
N GLU A 109 8.70 11.70 -8.23
CA GLU A 109 8.74 13.16 -8.43
C GLU A 109 7.72 13.88 -7.52
N ALA A 110 6.71 13.18 -7.03
CA ALA A 110 5.64 13.72 -6.18
C ALA A 110 5.97 13.76 -4.68
N ALA A 111 6.97 12.98 -4.22
CA ALA A 111 7.31 12.87 -2.79
C ALA A 111 8.01 14.13 -2.22
N HIS A 112 8.61 14.96 -3.08
CA HIS A 112 9.31 16.19 -2.66
C HIS A 112 8.39 17.37 -2.34
N ARG A 113 7.15 17.42 -2.88
CA ARG A 113 6.26 18.58 -2.70
C ARG A 113 5.57 18.68 -1.34
N THR A 114 5.49 17.59 -0.58
CA THR A 114 4.81 17.59 0.73
C THR A 114 5.77 17.83 1.90
N ARG A 115 7.09 17.74 1.70
CA ARG A 115 8.08 18.05 2.75
C ARG A 115 8.42 19.55 2.88
N GLN A 116 8.21 20.35 1.82
CA GLN A 116 8.58 21.78 1.82
C GLN A 116 7.53 22.74 2.39
N ARG A 117 6.28 22.31 2.63
CA ARG A 117 5.23 23.20 3.19
C ARG A 117 5.15 23.22 4.72
N SER A 118 6.05 22.54 5.43
CA SER A 118 6.04 22.46 6.89
C SER A 118 7.27 23.08 7.56
N HIS A 119 8.11 23.81 6.80
CA HIS A 119 9.30 24.48 7.31
C HIS A 119 9.29 26.00 7.09
N ASP A 120 8.15 26.57 6.73
CA ASP A 120 7.95 28.02 6.64
C ASP A 120 6.56 28.33 7.22
N GLY A 121 6.55 28.74 8.50
CA GLY A 121 5.34 29.03 9.28
C GLY A 121 5.68 29.23 10.76
#